data_AF-A0A920HCD3-F1
#
_entry.id   AF-A0A920HCD3-F1
#
_cell.length_a   1.000
_cell.length_b   1.000
_cell.length_c   1.000
_cell.angle_alpha   90.00
_cell.angle_beta   90.00
_cell.angle_gamma   90.00
#
_symmetry.space_group_name_H-M   'P 1'
#
loop_
_entity.id
_entity.type
_entity.pdbx_description
1 polymer ?
#
loop_
_entity_poly.entity_id
_entity_poly.type
_entity_poly.pdbx_seq_one_letter_code
_entity_poly.pdbx_strand_id
1 'polypeptide(L)'
;MKHIFYIYILSSALLKSQTEEIVVDSSALINSDSLSIISSDTLSQSLDIDVSSNIATNNPDENIVLGPLTLDAGYKGFLWGSPFTSNISTSLNFINADSLSHEKLYRGMLGEDSVAIVYSFADSGFWKVEIDFILDQNNFESQIENFRRIEKSLFYLWAPKNINQKESGVSSSYSNILNQKFSSATYRSSWDITPAIVELYLNSLVLNPVTDLPVFSGDFSFLKLVYFNPDFMHSSTPLPDQKPLPSIFDIY
;
A
#
# COMPACT_ATOMS: atom_id res chain seq x y z
N MET A 1 6.65 63.23 32.41
CA MET A 1 6.78 62.38 31.22
C MET A 1 6.53 60.95 31.65
N LYS A 2 5.50 60.31 31.07
CA LYS A 2 5.09 58.93 31.37
C LYS A 2 5.94 57.98 30.54
N HIS A 3 6.59 56.99 31.16
CA HIS A 3 7.10 55.82 30.45
C HIS A 3 6.39 54.57 30.97
N ILE A 4 5.81 53.86 30.02
CA ILE A 4 4.91 52.72 30.14
C ILE A 4 5.74 51.44 30.31
N PHE A 5 5.41 50.65 31.33
CA PHE A 5 5.89 49.28 31.51
C PHE A 5 5.16 48.36 30.52
N TYR A 6 5.91 47.61 29.71
CA TYR A 6 5.38 46.51 28.89
C TYR A 6 5.48 45.21 29.70
N ILE A 7 4.32 44.64 30.05
CA ILE A 7 4.19 43.31 30.65
C ILE A 7 4.00 42.32 29.50
N TYR A 8 4.90 41.35 29.34
CA TYR A 8 4.67 40.19 28.49
C TYR A 8 3.94 39.12 29.30
N ILE A 9 2.69 38.82 28.92
CA ILE A 9 1.92 37.68 29.45
C ILE A 9 2.39 36.42 28.72
N LEU A 10 2.90 35.46 29.49
CA LEU A 10 3.20 34.10 29.05
C LEU A 10 1.89 33.35 28.82
N SER A 11 1.59 32.93 27.60
CA SER A 11 0.47 32.04 27.28
C SER A 11 0.99 30.63 27.07
N SER A 12 0.76 29.75 28.05
CA SER A 12 1.00 28.31 27.94
C SER A 12 -0.19 27.64 27.27
N ALA A 13 -0.06 27.25 26.01
CA ALA A 13 -1.03 26.38 25.34
C ALA A 13 -0.68 24.91 25.63
N LEU A 14 -1.55 24.28 26.42
CA LEU A 14 -1.57 22.84 26.71
C LEU A 14 -2.12 22.10 25.47
N LEU A 15 -1.31 21.30 24.78
CA LEU A 15 -1.79 20.44 23.70
C LEU A 15 -2.37 19.14 24.31
N LYS A 16 -3.70 18.97 24.23
CA LYS A 16 -4.37 17.70 24.51
C LYS A 16 -4.38 16.85 23.24
N SER A 17 -3.94 15.60 23.35
CA SER A 17 -4.19 14.55 22.36
C SER A 17 -5.70 14.24 22.35
N GLN A 18 -6.33 14.26 21.16
CA GLN A 18 -7.68 13.74 20.95
C GLN A 18 -7.59 12.48 20.10
N THR A 19 -8.20 11.42 20.61
CA THR A 19 -8.53 10.18 19.89
C THR A 19 -10.01 10.30 19.57
N GLU A 20 -10.40 10.39 18.29
CA GLU A 20 -11.81 10.35 17.88
C GLU A 20 -12.15 8.93 17.40
N GLU A 21 -13.04 8.27 18.14
CA GLU A 21 -13.82 7.11 17.70
C GLU A 21 -15.18 7.63 17.22
N ILE A 22 -15.54 7.40 15.96
CA ILE A 22 -16.86 7.73 15.43
C ILE A 22 -17.68 6.44 15.36
N VAL A 23 -18.70 6.35 16.21
CA VAL A 23 -19.79 5.36 16.14
C VAL A 23 -20.99 6.04 15.48
N VAL A 24 -21.46 5.50 14.35
CA VAL A 24 -22.67 6.02 13.67
C VAL A 24 -23.87 5.20 14.10
N ASP A 25 -24.74 5.82 14.91
CA ASP A 25 -26.09 5.33 15.22
C ASP A 25 -27.07 5.81 14.12
N SER A 26 -27.82 4.88 13.54
CA SER A 26 -28.77 5.14 12.46
C SER A 26 -30.18 5.01 12.98
N SER A 27 -30.80 6.12 13.38
CA SER A 27 -32.26 6.21 13.44
C SER A 27 -32.78 7.63 13.21
N ALA A 28 -33.92 7.66 12.50
CA ALA A 28 -34.82 8.79 12.24
C ALA A 28 -34.51 9.70 11.03
N LEU A 29 -35.32 9.54 9.97
CA LEU A 29 -36.18 10.62 9.45
C LEU A 29 -37.30 10.01 8.58
N ILE A 30 -38.54 10.17 9.05
CA ILE A 30 -39.81 9.86 8.37
C ILE A 30 -40.55 11.19 8.13
N ASN A 31 -41.36 11.21 7.07
CA ASN A 31 -42.38 12.16 6.62
C ASN A 31 -41.92 13.21 5.60
N SER A 32 -42.72 13.62 4.60
CA SER A 32 -43.84 13.06 3.81
C SER A 32 -44.20 14.18 2.81
N ASP A 33 -44.61 13.85 1.58
CA ASP A 33 -45.87 14.35 0.97
C ASP A 33 -45.92 14.26 -0.58
N SER A 34 -46.96 13.53 -1.03
CA SER A 34 -47.79 13.66 -2.25
C SER A 34 -47.14 13.57 -3.65
N LEU A 35 -47.35 12.49 -4.43
CA LEU A 35 -48.53 12.03 -5.22
C LEU A 35 -48.48 12.46 -6.70
N SER A 36 -48.32 11.49 -7.61
CA SER A 36 -49.23 11.32 -8.76
C SER A 36 -49.07 9.92 -9.38
N ILE A 37 -50.22 9.27 -9.58
CA ILE A 37 -50.39 7.96 -10.24
C ILE A 37 -50.76 8.27 -11.69
N ILE A 38 -50.01 7.73 -12.65
CA ILE A 38 -50.48 7.53 -14.02
C ILE A 38 -50.05 6.13 -14.45
N SER A 39 -51.03 5.24 -14.57
CA SER A 39 -50.90 3.92 -15.18
C SER A 39 -50.74 4.05 -16.69
N SER A 40 -49.82 3.28 -17.27
CA SER A 40 -49.80 2.95 -18.70
C SER A 40 -49.23 1.54 -18.85
N ASP A 41 -50.01 0.70 -19.49
CA ASP A 41 -49.86 -0.75 -19.62
C ASP A 41 -48.96 -1.13 -20.82
N THR A 42 -48.54 -2.40 -20.86
CA THR A 42 -47.90 -3.16 -21.96
C THR A 42 -46.42 -2.90 -22.29
N LEU A 43 -45.52 -3.89 -22.07
CA LEU A 43 -45.27 -5.03 -22.98
C LEU A 43 -44.14 -5.92 -22.40
N SER A 44 -44.39 -7.21 -22.31
CA SER A 44 -43.50 -8.26 -21.81
C SER A 44 -42.32 -8.54 -22.75
N GLN A 45 -41.10 -8.63 -22.22
CA GLN A 45 -40.02 -9.40 -22.83
C GLN A 45 -39.18 -10.06 -21.73
N SER A 46 -39.35 -11.38 -21.60
CA SER A 46 -38.48 -12.27 -20.85
C SER A 46 -37.12 -12.37 -21.54
N LEU A 47 -36.04 -12.13 -20.81
CA LEU A 47 -34.70 -12.52 -21.23
C LEU A 47 -34.29 -13.74 -20.42
N ASP A 48 -34.35 -14.89 -21.09
CA ASP A 48 -33.80 -16.16 -20.65
C ASP A 48 -32.28 -16.02 -20.48
N ILE A 49 -31.78 -16.27 -19.27
CA ILE A 49 -30.35 -16.43 -19.02
C ILE A 49 -30.02 -17.91 -19.25
N ASP A 50 -29.45 -18.20 -20.41
CA ASP A 50 -28.90 -19.50 -20.76
C ASP A 50 -27.59 -19.75 -19.99
N VAL A 51 -27.62 -20.72 -19.08
CA VAL A 51 -26.45 -21.23 -18.37
C VAL A 51 -25.75 -22.22 -19.29
N SER A 52 -24.85 -21.73 -20.13
CA SER A 52 -23.92 -22.58 -20.88
C SER A 52 -22.62 -22.78 -20.09
N SER A 53 -22.53 -23.95 -19.47
CA SER A 53 -21.32 -24.56 -18.93
C SER A 53 -20.34 -24.89 -20.06
N ASN A 54 -19.26 -24.12 -20.20
CA ASN A 54 -18.15 -24.48 -21.08
C ASN A 54 -17.05 -25.16 -20.26
N ILE A 55 -17.01 -26.49 -20.39
CA ILE A 55 -15.87 -27.34 -20.05
C ILE A 55 -14.75 -26.96 -21.03
N ALA A 56 -13.68 -26.33 -20.53
CA ALA A 56 -12.52 -25.99 -21.35
C ALA A 56 -11.67 -27.24 -21.63
N THR A 57 -11.65 -27.66 -22.90
CA THR A 57 -10.66 -28.57 -23.47
C THR A 57 -9.31 -27.86 -23.62
N ASN A 58 -8.26 -28.50 -23.11
CA ASN A 58 -6.87 -28.05 -23.14
C ASN A 58 -6.36 -27.78 -24.55
N ASN A 59 -5.89 -26.54 -24.80
CA ASN A 59 -5.04 -26.19 -25.93
C ASN A 59 -3.97 -25.20 -25.43
N PRO A 60 -2.66 -25.42 -25.64
CA PRO A 60 -1.61 -24.67 -24.93
C PRO A 60 -1.20 -23.34 -25.58
N ASP A 61 -1.80 -22.93 -26.71
CA ASP A 61 -1.32 -21.80 -27.52
C ASP A 61 -2.33 -20.67 -27.72
N GLU A 62 -3.31 -20.51 -26.83
CA GLU A 62 -4.09 -19.27 -26.78
C GLU A 62 -3.40 -18.27 -25.83
N ASN A 63 -2.82 -17.23 -26.42
CA ASN A 63 -2.43 -16.03 -25.69
C ASN A 63 -3.71 -15.41 -25.14
N ILE A 64 -4.10 -15.82 -23.92
CA ILE A 64 -5.35 -15.40 -23.29
C ILE A 64 -5.29 -13.89 -23.15
N VAL A 65 -6.08 -13.18 -23.97
CA VAL A 65 -6.34 -11.76 -23.77
C VAL A 65 -7.24 -11.65 -22.55
N LEU A 66 -6.62 -11.74 -21.38
CA LEU A 66 -7.29 -11.52 -20.11
C LEU A 66 -7.79 -10.08 -20.13
N GLY A 67 -9.12 -9.90 -20.01
CA GLY A 67 -9.72 -8.60 -19.72
C GLY A 67 -9.16 -8.00 -18.43
N PRO A 68 -9.66 -6.85 -17.95
CA PRO A 68 -9.16 -6.26 -16.70
C PRO A 68 -9.36 -7.26 -15.55
N LEU A 69 -8.29 -7.98 -15.19
CA LEU A 69 -8.28 -8.95 -14.11
C LEU A 69 -8.59 -8.22 -12.81
N THR A 70 -9.67 -8.61 -12.18
CA THR A 70 -10.01 -8.24 -10.81
C THR A 70 -9.13 -9.04 -9.84
N LEU A 71 -9.02 -8.55 -8.60
CA LEU A 71 -8.16 -9.14 -7.57
C LEU A 71 -8.58 -10.56 -7.14
N ASP A 72 -9.78 -10.99 -7.53
CA ASP A 72 -10.29 -12.35 -7.37
C ASP A 72 -9.51 -13.38 -8.20
N ALA A 73 -9.06 -13.00 -9.40
CA ALA A 73 -8.36 -13.89 -10.32
C ALA A 73 -6.84 -13.70 -10.31
N GLY A 74 -6.36 -12.48 -10.05
CA GLY A 74 -4.94 -12.18 -10.14
C GLY A 74 -4.61 -10.69 -10.02
N TYR A 75 -3.41 -10.32 -10.47
CA TYR A 75 -2.99 -8.92 -10.54
C TYR A 75 -2.38 -8.59 -11.91
N LYS A 76 -2.98 -7.60 -12.59
CA LYS A 76 -2.48 -6.94 -13.82
C LYS A 76 -1.74 -7.86 -14.80
N GLY A 77 -2.38 -8.97 -15.17
CA GLY A 77 -1.90 -9.91 -16.19
C GLY A 77 -1.42 -11.25 -15.63
N PHE A 78 -1.03 -11.32 -14.36
CA PHE A 78 -0.70 -12.59 -13.71
C PHE A 78 -1.90 -13.12 -12.94
N LEU A 79 -2.32 -14.35 -13.25
CA LEU A 79 -3.29 -15.08 -12.45
C LEU A 79 -2.63 -15.59 -11.17
N TRP A 80 -3.36 -15.59 -10.05
CA TRP A 80 -2.88 -16.23 -8.83
C TRP A 80 -2.56 -17.70 -9.10
N GLY A 81 -1.40 -18.16 -8.63
CA GLY A 81 -0.87 -19.50 -8.88
C GLY A 81 -0.28 -19.73 -10.26
N SER A 82 -0.19 -18.72 -11.13
CA SER A 82 0.45 -18.87 -12.44
C SER A 82 1.95 -19.19 -12.31
N PRO A 83 2.50 -20.06 -13.18
CA PRO A 83 3.91 -20.45 -13.10
C PRO A 83 4.85 -19.27 -13.42
N PHE A 84 6.09 -19.36 -12.93
CA PHE A 84 7.13 -18.35 -13.22
C PHE A 84 7.40 -18.15 -14.73
N THR A 85 7.12 -19.16 -15.56
CA THR A 85 7.28 -19.07 -17.02
C THR A 85 6.21 -18.22 -17.70
N SER A 86 5.12 -17.87 -17.01
CA SER A 86 4.04 -17.04 -17.56
C SER A 86 4.54 -15.65 -17.92
N ASN A 87 4.15 -15.13 -19.07
CA ASN A 87 4.50 -13.77 -19.50
C ASN A 87 3.26 -12.89 -19.54
N ILE A 88 3.45 -11.60 -19.30
CA ILE A 88 2.38 -10.60 -19.37
C ILE A 88 2.70 -9.57 -20.44
N SER A 89 1.66 -9.09 -21.10
CA SER A 89 1.76 -7.89 -21.93
C SER A 89 1.66 -6.67 -21.03
N THR A 90 2.74 -5.90 -20.92
CA THR A 90 2.79 -4.69 -20.08
C THR A 90 3.61 -3.60 -20.76
N SER A 91 3.27 -2.35 -20.49
CA SER A 91 4.06 -1.18 -20.90
C SER A 91 5.26 -0.91 -20.00
N LEU A 92 5.40 -1.67 -18.90
CA LEU A 92 6.51 -1.57 -17.97
C LEU A 92 7.78 -2.19 -18.55
N ASN A 93 8.92 -1.59 -18.23
CA ASN A 93 10.21 -2.11 -18.65
C ASN A 93 10.61 -3.27 -17.74
N PHE A 94 10.79 -4.46 -18.33
CA PHE A 94 11.34 -5.60 -17.61
C PHE A 94 12.80 -5.34 -17.24
N ILE A 95 13.14 -5.54 -15.97
CA ILE A 95 14.50 -5.50 -15.45
C ILE A 95 14.89 -6.95 -15.21
N ASN A 96 15.97 -7.38 -15.85
CA ASN A 96 16.44 -8.76 -15.70
C ASN A 96 16.64 -9.08 -14.21
N ALA A 97 15.92 -10.08 -13.73
CA ALA A 97 16.01 -10.58 -12.37
C ALA A 97 17.19 -11.56 -12.29
N ASP A 98 17.75 -11.76 -11.09
CA ASP A 98 18.70 -12.83 -10.87
C ASP A 98 18.06 -14.16 -11.30
N SER A 99 18.77 -14.98 -12.08
CA SER A 99 18.24 -16.24 -12.61
C SER A 99 17.85 -17.23 -11.50
N LEU A 100 18.38 -17.03 -10.28
CA LEU A 100 18.04 -17.81 -9.09
C LEU A 100 16.86 -17.23 -8.31
N SER A 101 16.50 -15.97 -8.56
CA SER A 101 15.33 -15.34 -7.92
C SER A 101 14.06 -15.80 -8.63
N HIS A 102 13.11 -16.33 -7.87
CA HIS A 102 11.76 -16.65 -8.37
C HIS A 102 10.92 -15.37 -8.45
N GLU A 103 11.48 -14.32 -9.05
CA GLU A 103 10.92 -12.97 -9.08
C GLU A 103 11.03 -12.37 -10.48
N LYS A 104 10.04 -11.54 -10.83
CA LYS A 104 10.08 -10.74 -12.05
C LYS A 104 10.02 -9.27 -11.69
N LEU A 105 11.04 -8.54 -12.10
CA LEU A 105 11.20 -7.12 -11.78
C LEU A 105 10.81 -6.28 -12.99
N TYR A 106 10.05 -5.23 -12.72
CA TYR A 106 9.62 -4.25 -13.71
C TYR A 106 9.81 -2.83 -13.16
N ARG A 107 9.99 -1.85 -14.03
CA ARG A 107 10.01 -0.43 -13.67
C ARG A 107 9.22 0.39 -14.66
N GLY A 108 8.53 1.41 -14.17
CA GLY A 108 7.77 2.32 -15.01
C GLY A 108 7.00 3.36 -14.22
N MET A 109 5.90 3.82 -14.81
CA MET A 109 5.00 4.81 -14.25
C MET A 109 3.68 4.14 -13.84
N LEU A 110 3.21 4.44 -12.62
CA LEU A 110 1.88 4.10 -12.15
C LEU A 110 1.13 5.41 -11.86
N GLY A 111 0.37 5.90 -12.85
CA GLY A 111 -0.18 7.25 -12.80
C GLY A 111 0.95 8.29 -12.89
N GLU A 112 1.05 9.15 -11.89
CA GLU A 112 2.10 10.17 -11.77
C GLU A 112 3.35 9.68 -11.04
N ASP A 113 3.31 8.46 -10.48
CA ASP A 113 4.38 7.93 -9.63
C ASP A 113 5.33 7.02 -10.40
N SER A 114 6.63 7.26 -10.25
CA SER A 114 7.62 6.30 -10.72
C SER A 114 7.76 5.16 -9.72
N VAL A 115 7.66 3.93 -10.20
CA VAL A 115 7.61 2.73 -9.37
C VAL A 115 8.52 1.63 -9.88
N ALA A 116 9.03 0.82 -8.95
CA ALA A 116 9.57 -0.50 -9.21
C ALA A 116 8.57 -1.55 -8.74
N ILE A 117 8.34 -2.58 -9.54
CA ILE A 117 7.34 -3.61 -9.28
C ILE A 117 8.03 -4.96 -9.28
N VAL A 118 7.80 -5.74 -8.23
CA VAL A 118 8.35 -7.09 -8.06
C VAL A 118 7.20 -8.08 -7.97
N TYR A 119 7.11 -8.98 -8.94
CA TYR A 119 6.21 -10.13 -8.88
C TYR A 119 6.97 -11.31 -8.30
N SER A 120 6.53 -11.85 -7.17
CA SER A 120 7.15 -12.98 -6.50
C SER A 120 6.35 -14.26 -6.74
N PHE A 121 7.07 -15.36 -6.95
CA PHE A 121 6.54 -16.69 -7.23
C PHE A 121 7.00 -17.66 -6.16
N ALA A 122 6.08 -18.49 -5.68
CA ALA A 122 6.34 -19.62 -4.79
C ALA A 122 6.20 -20.92 -5.59
N ASP A 123 6.32 -22.06 -4.92
CA ASP A 123 6.13 -23.37 -5.56
C ASP A 123 4.69 -23.55 -6.06
N SER A 124 3.72 -22.93 -5.39
CA SER A 124 2.32 -22.82 -5.81
C SER A 124 2.08 -21.80 -6.92
N GLY A 125 3.11 -21.10 -7.41
CA GLY A 125 3.02 -20.09 -8.46
C GLY A 125 2.98 -18.65 -7.95
N PHE A 126 2.49 -17.73 -8.78
CA PHE A 126 2.38 -16.30 -8.47
C PHE A 126 1.50 -16.07 -7.24
N TRP A 127 2.03 -15.37 -6.23
CA TRP A 127 1.30 -15.17 -4.97
C TRP A 127 1.38 -13.75 -4.42
N LYS A 128 2.34 -12.93 -4.89
CA LYS A 128 2.56 -11.57 -4.37
C LYS A 128 3.11 -10.66 -5.43
N VAL A 129 2.64 -9.42 -5.43
CA VAL A 129 3.28 -8.29 -6.09
C VAL A 129 3.59 -7.20 -5.08
N GLU A 130 4.80 -6.68 -5.12
CA GLU A 130 5.23 -5.49 -4.37
C GLU A 130 5.45 -4.33 -5.33
N ILE A 131 4.95 -3.16 -4.97
CA ILE A 131 5.12 -1.91 -5.71
C ILE A 131 5.85 -0.93 -4.80
N ASP A 132 7.10 -0.65 -5.16
CA ASP A 132 7.99 0.26 -4.48
C ASP A 132 7.89 1.64 -5.13
N PHE A 133 7.36 2.61 -4.40
CA PHE A 133 7.26 4.00 -4.87
C PHE A 133 8.60 4.70 -4.66
N ILE A 134 9.06 5.42 -5.69
CA ILE A 134 10.28 6.23 -5.59
C ILE A 134 9.97 7.51 -4.83
N LEU A 135 10.59 7.69 -3.66
CA LEU A 135 10.38 8.82 -2.77
C LEU A 135 11.54 9.83 -2.83
N ASP A 136 11.24 11.09 -2.51
CA ASP A 136 12.26 12.06 -2.11
C ASP A 136 12.71 11.75 -0.68
N GLN A 137 13.93 11.23 -0.53
CA GLN A 137 14.50 10.78 0.74
C GLN A 137 14.73 11.93 1.75
N ASN A 138 14.76 13.19 1.29
CA ASN A 138 15.05 14.34 2.15
C ASN A 138 13.80 15.10 2.59
N ASN A 139 12.62 14.71 2.12
CA ASN A 139 11.38 15.46 2.36
C ASN A 139 10.35 14.62 3.12
N PHE A 140 10.36 14.75 4.45
CA PHE A 140 9.46 14.04 5.36
C PHE A 140 7.98 14.28 5.04
N GLU A 141 7.58 15.53 4.83
CA GLU A 141 6.18 15.89 4.56
C GLU A 141 5.71 15.35 3.21
N SER A 142 6.56 15.41 2.18
CA SER A 142 6.24 14.84 0.86
C SER A 142 6.02 13.33 0.92
N GLN A 143 6.80 12.61 1.74
CA GLN A 143 6.62 11.16 1.93
C GLN A 143 5.25 10.84 2.57
N ILE A 144 4.83 11.63 3.56
CA ILE A 144 3.50 11.49 4.19
C ILE A 144 2.38 11.84 3.21
N GLU A 145 2.54 12.91 2.43
CA GLU A 145 1.56 13.32 1.41
C GLU A 145 1.37 12.24 0.34
N ASN A 146 2.47 11.65 -0.13
CA ASN A 146 2.43 10.53 -1.08
C ASN A 146 1.64 9.34 -0.53
N PHE A 147 1.91 8.93 0.71
CA PHE A 147 1.12 7.86 1.34
C PHE A 147 -0.37 8.21 1.37
N ARG A 148 -0.74 9.41 1.85
CA ARG A 148 -2.15 9.81 1.97
C ARG A 148 -2.86 9.88 0.61
N ARG A 149 -2.15 10.32 -0.43
CA ARG A 149 -2.65 10.36 -1.80
C ARG A 149 -2.95 8.96 -2.34
N ILE A 150 -2.01 8.02 -2.17
CA ILE A 150 -2.17 6.63 -2.62
C ILE A 150 -3.26 5.93 -1.80
N GLU A 151 -3.26 6.10 -0.47
CA GLU A 151 -4.29 5.59 0.42
C GLU A 151 -5.68 6.07 0.00
N LYS A 152 -5.84 7.36 -0.29
CA LYS A 152 -7.11 7.93 -0.77
C LYS A 152 -7.55 7.36 -2.12
N SER A 153 -6.59 7.12 -3.02
CA SER A 153 -6.88 6.46 -4.30
C SER A 153 -7.36 5.02 -4.12
N LEU A 154 -6.82 4.29 -3.13
CA LEU A 154 -7.25 2.93 -2.80
C LEU A 154 -8.60 2.93 -2.06
N PHE A 155 -8.85 3.92 -1.20
CA PHE A 155 -10.12 4.11 -0.49
C PHE A 155 -11.31 4.24 -1.43
N TYR A 156 -11.09 4.89 -2.59
CA TYR A 156 -12.13 5.01 -3.63
C TYR A 156 -12.61 3.65 -4.16
N LEU A 157 -11.73 2.64 -4.15
CA LEU A 157 -12.03 1.29 -4.59
C LEU A 157 -12.57 0.43 -3.44
N TRP A 158 -11.93 0.51 -2.26
CA TRP A 158 -12.25 -0.32 -1.10
C TRP A 158 -12.00 0.43 0.22
N ALA A 159 -12.91 0.31 1.19
CA ALA A 159 -12.67 0.84 2.53
C ALA A 159 -11.63 -0.02 3.28
N PRO A 160 -10.61 0.58 3.93
CA PRO A 160 -9.60 -0.16 4.68
C PRO A 160 -10.19 -0.81 5.92
N LYS A 161 -9.70 -2.01 6.22
CA LYS A 161 -10.07 -2.77 7.42
C LYS A 161 -9.33 -2.29 8.66
N ASN A 162 -8.05 -1.92 8.51
CA ASN A 162 -7.24 -1.37 9.58
C ASN A 162 -6.41 -0.20 9.07
N ILE A 163 -6.25 0.81 9.91
CA ILE A 163 -5.38 1.97 9.71
C ILE A 163 -4.54 2.14 10.98
N ASN A 164 -3.22 2.21 10.85
CA ASN A 164 -2.30 2.48 11.94
C ASN A 164 -1.32 3.57 11.52
N GLN A 165 -1.24 4.65 12.29
CA GLN A 165 -0.36 5.78 12.00
C GLN A 165 0.39 6.18 13.26
N LYS A 166 1.70 6.34 13.13
CA LYS A 166 2.57 6.84 14.20
C LYS A 166 3.55 7.83 13.61
N GLU A 167 3.64 9.00 14.23
CA GLU A 167 4.58 10.04 13.86
C GLU A 167 5.43 10.41 15.09
N SER A 168 6.71 10.69 14.87
CA SER A 168 7.58 11.30 15.86
C SER A 168 8.45 12.33 15.16
N GLY A 169 8.13 13.60 15.38
CA GLY A 169 8.97 14.72 14.98
C GLY A 169 10.07 14.99 16.01
N VAL A 170 10.99 15.88 15.63
CA VAL A 170 12.05 16.32 16.51
C VAL A 170 11.69 17.63 17.21
N SER A 171 11.89 17.72 18.53
CA SER A 171 11.58 18.95 19.29
C SER A 171 12.59 20.06 18.96
N SER A 172 12.09 21.23 18.57
CA SER A 172 12.90 22.38 18.15
C SER A 172 13.68 23.01 19.31
N SER A 173 14.98 22.75 19.35
CA SER A 173 16.02 23.62 19.93
C SER A 173 17.38 22.98 19.61
N TYR A 174 18.09 23.52 18.62
CA TYR A 174 19.37 22.98 18.17
C TYR A 174 20.46 24.01 18.28
N SER A 175 21.53 23.66 19.01
CA SER A 175 22.79 24.39 19.06
C SER A 175 23.96 23.58 18.51
N ASN A 176 23.78 22.29 18.17
CA ASN A 176 24.86 21.40 17.76
C ASN A 176 24.52 20.60 16.50
N ILE A 177 25.26 20.85 15.42
CA ILE A 177 25.14 20.17 14.11
C ILE A 177 25.56 18.69 14.14
N LEU A 178 26.32 18.27 15.16
CA LEU A 178 26.70 16.86 15.38
C LEU A 178 25.56 16.06 16.00
N ASN A 179 24.54 16.73 16.57
CA ASN A 179 23.38 16.06 17.14
C ASN A 179 22.32 15.82 16.06
N GLN A 180 22.64 14.89 15.16
CA GLN A 180 21.78 14.43 14.08
C GLN A 180 20.55 13.70 14.64
N LYS A 181 19.35 14.21 14.36
CA LYS A 181 18.09 13.59 14.78
C LYS A 181 17.23 13.25 13.57
N PHE A 182 16.31 12.31 13.74
CA PHE A 182 15.41 11.88 12.67
C PHE A 182 13.98 12.26 12.96
N SER A 183 13.30 12.82 11.97
CA SER A 183 11.85 12.79 11.90
C SER A 183 11.45 11.41 11.39
N SER A 184 10.49 10.77 12.07
CA SER A 184 10.04 9.43 11.74
C SER A 184 8.53 9.34 11.62
N ALA A 185 8.06 8.54 10.68
CA ALA A 185 6.65 8.18 10.56
C ALA A 185 6.51 6.73 10.09
N THR A 186 5.53 6.03 10.65
CA THR A 186 5.18 4.66 10.26
C THR A 186 3.69 4.56 10.06
N TYR A 187 3.25 4.48 8.80
CA TYR A 187 1.83 4.38 8.45
C TYR A 187 1.56 3.04 7.79
N ARG A 188 0.45 2.42 8.14
CA ARG A 188 0.02 1.14 7.58
C ARG A 188 -1.49 1.13 7.41
N SER A 189 -1.93 0.77 6.20
CA SER A 189 -3.34 0.56 5.88
C SER A 189 -3.51 -0.79 5.21
N SER A 190 -4.53 -1.55 5.62
CA SER A 190 -4.76 -2.92 5.14
C SER A 190 -6.20 -3.11 4.67
N TRP A 191 -6.37 -3.82 3.56
CA TRP A 191 -7.66 -4.20 2.99
C TRP A 191 -7.74 -5.72 2.84
N ASP A 192 -8.93 -6.25 3.08
CA ASP A 192 -9.24 -7.68 2.98
C ASP A 192 -10.22 -7.87 1.82
N ILE A 193 -9.72 -8.34 0.68
CA ILE A 193 -10.44 -8.41 -0.61
C ILE A 193 -10.36 -9.85 -1.10
N THR A 194 -11.22 -10.72 -0.56
CA THR A 194 -11.17 -12.17 -0.84
C THR A 194 -10.99 -12.48 -2.33
N PRO A 195 -9.97 -13.29 -2.70
CA PRO A 195 -9.02 -14.02 -1.86
C PRO A 195 -7.74 -13.23 -1.52
N ALA A 196 -7.56 -12.02 -2.03
CA ALA A 196 -6.35 -11.23 -1.86
C ALA A 196 -6.38 -10.31 -0.61
N ILE A 197 -5.19 -10.00 -0.11
CA ILE A 197 -4.97 -8.98 0.92
C ILE A 197 -4.13 -7.88 0.29
N VAL A 198 -4.46 -6.63 0.62
CA VAL A 198 -3.72 -5.44 0.18
C VAL A 198 -3.16 -4.74 1.39
N GLU A 199 -1.87 -4.37 1.33
CA GLU A 199 -1.22 -3.59 2.38
C GLU A 199 -0.46 -2.41 1.77
N LEU A 200 -0.73 -1.21 2.29
CA LEU A 200 0.05 -0.01 2.03
C LEU A 200 0.86 0.31 3.28
N TYR A 201 2.17 0.48 3.12
CA TYR A 201 3.08 0.71 4.22
C TYR A 201 4.11 1.80 3.90
N LEU A 202 4.14 2.83 4.74
CA LEU A 202 5.18 3.86 4.75
C LEU A 202 6.05 3.65 5.98
N ASN A 203 7.35 3.52 5.75
CA ASN A 203 8.35 3.83 6.76
C ASN A 203 9.09 5.09 6.29
N SER A 204 9.00 6.16 7.06
CA SER A 204 9.69 7.42 6.80
C SER A 204 10.69 7.67 7.91
N LEU A 205 11.94 7.93 7.54
CA LEU A 205 13.01 8.27 8.46
C LEU A 205 13.93 9.30 7.79
N VAL A 206 13.70 10.58 8.08
CA VAL A 206 14.39 11.70 7.43
C VAL A 206 15.25 12.44 8.43
N LEU A 207 16.51 12.67 8.06
CA LEU A 207 17.47 13.38 8.89
C LEU A 207 17.12 14.87 8.98
N ASN A 208 17.13 15.43 10.19
CA ASN A 208 16.82 16.83 10.45
C ASN A 208 17.81 17.44 11.46
N PRO A 209 18.54 18.53 11.11
CA PRO A 209 18.57 19.17 9.80
C PRO A 209 19.26 18.32 8.74
N VAL A 210 18.89 18.53 7.47
CA VAL A 210 19.60 17.94 6.32
C VAL A 210 21.06 18.40 6.32
N THR A 211 21.99 17.47 6.10
CA THR A 211 23.43 17.73 6.13
C THR A 211 24.15 16.88 5.08
N ASP A 212 25.22 17.44 4.51
CA ASP A 212 26.08 16.75 3.55
C ASP A 212 27.02 15.71 4.21
N LEU A 213 27.08 15.70 5.54
CA LEU A 213 27.92 14.79 6.34
C LEU A 213 27.06 13.93 7.28
N PRO A 214 26.13 13.11 6.75
CA PRO A 214 25.31 12.24 7.59
C PRO A 214 26.19 11.16 8.23
N VAL A 215 25.97 10.89 9.51
CA VAL A 215 26.65 9.79 10.24
C VAL A 215 26.19 8.44 9.70
N PHE A 216 24.91 8.35 9.33
CA PHE A 216 24.30 7.17 8.73
C PHE A 216 24.02 7.43 7.26
N SER A 217 24.64 6.63 6.38
CA SER A 217 24.39 6.66 4.95
C SER A 217 23.33 5.64 4.55
N GLY A 218 22.54 5.97 3.53
CA GLY A 218 21.54 5.10 2.94
C GLY A 218 20.15 5.72 2.88
N ASP A 219 19.27 5.04 2.15
CA ASP A 219 17.86 5.39 2.04
C ASP A 219 17.11 4.66 3.15
N PHE A 220 16.57 5.43 4.10
CA PHE A 220 15.85 4.87 5.24
C PHE A 220 14.34 4.94 5.09
N SER A 221 13.86 5.69 4.08
CA SER A 221 12.44 5.83 3.79
C SER A 221 12.02 4.96 2.61
N PHE A 222 10.89 4.27 2.77
CA PHE A 222 10.26 3.50 1.71
C PHE A 222 8.74 3.53 1.84
N LEU A 223 8.08 3.50 0.68
CA LEU A 223 6.63 3.39 0.55
C LEU A 223 6.34 2.20 -0.35
N LYS A 224 5.67 1.19 0.22
CA LYS A 224 5.37 -0.07 -0.44
C LYS A 224 3.87 -0.31 -0.47
N LEU A 225 3.37 -0.73 -1.63
CA LEU A 225 2.03 -1.26 -1.80
C LEU A 225 2.15 -2.73 -2.22
N VAL A 226 1.55 -3.62 -1.44
CA VAL A 226 1.63 -5.06 -1.63
C VAL A 226 0.25 -5.61 -1.87
N TYR A 227 0.11 -6.44 -2.91
CA TYR A 227 -1.05 -7.28 -3.13
C TYR A 227 -0.59 -8.73 -3.06
N PHE A 228 -1.24 -9.55 -2.24
CA PHE A 228 -0.89 -10.97 -2.13
C PHE A 228 -2.10 -11.83 -1.90
N ASN A 229 -2.03 -13.08 -2.35
CA ASN A 229 -3.02 -14.10 -2.07
C ASN A 229 -2.42 -15.16 -1.13
N PRO A 230 -2.89 -15.25 0.13
CA PRO A 230 -2.35 -16.20 1.11
C PRO A 230 -2.55 -17.66 0.71
N ASP A 231 -3.55 -17.99 -0.12
CA ASP A 231 -3.81 -19.36 -0.57
C ASP A 231 -2.66 -19.93 -1.43
N PHE A 232 -1.84 -19.03 -2.01
CA PHE A 232 -0.67 -19.39 -2.80
C PHE A 232 0.66 -19.08 -2.09
N MET A 233 0.63 -18.76 -0.78
CA MET A 233 1.82 -18.46 0.02
C MET A 233 2.42 -19.71 0.66
N HIS A 234 2.75 -20.72 -0.15
CA HIS A 234 3.29 -21.98 0.34
C HIS A 234 4.58 -22.36 -0.40
N SER A 235 5.59 -22.80 0.38
CA SER A 235 6.77 -23.46 -0.17
C SER A 235 6.79 -24.93 0.28
N SER A 236 7.17 -25.78 -0.64
CA SER A 236 7.50 -27.19 -0.46
C SER A 236 8.89 -27.41 0.14
N THR A 237 9.70 -26.34 0.28
CA THR A 237 11.04 -26.44 0.85
C THR A 237 10.97 -26.56 2.38
N PRO A 238 11.53 -27.61 3.00
CA PRO A 238 11.59 -27.71 4.44
C PRO A 238 12.43 -26.58 5.03
N LEU A 239 12.05 -26.07 6.20
CA LEU A 239 12.84 -25.08 6.93
C LEU A 239 14.26 -25.63 7.14
N PRO A 240 15.31 -24.84 6.85
CA PRO A 240 16.67 -25.26 7.14
C PRO A 240 16.84 -25.50 8.64
N ASP A 241 17.64 -26.49 9.00
CA ASP A 241 17.97 -26.75 10.40
C ASP A 241 18.50 -25.49 11.07
N GLN A 242 17.94 -25.13 12.23
CA GLN A 242 18.38 -23.96 12.99
C GLN A 242 19.83 -24.17 13.44
N LYS A 243 20.76 -23.51 12.77
CA LYS A 243 22.13 -23.40 13.24
C LYS A 243 22.16 -22.49 14.49
N PRO A 244 22.93 -22.83 15.52
CA PRO A 244 23.09 -21.94 16.68
C PRO A 244 23.62 -20.59 16.21
N LEU A 245 23.04 -19.51 16.73
CA LEU A 245 23.51 -18.14 16.43
C LEU A 245 24.97 -18.01 16.89
N PRO A 246 25.89 -17.50 16.05
CA PRO A 246 27.25 -17.23 16.48
C PRO A 246 27.23 -16.17 17.58
N SER A 247 28.09 -16.33 18.59
CA SER A 247 28.20 -15.33 19.63
C SER A 247 28.74 -14.03 19.03
N ILE A 248 28.26 -12.89 19.53
CA ILE A 248 28.88 -11.59 19.20
C ILE A 248 30.34 -11.53 19.66
N PHE A 249 30.74 -12.42 20.58
CA PHE A 249 32.13 -12.56 21.03
C PHE A 249 33.00 -13.45 20.13
N ASP A 250 32.41 -14.14 19.14
CA ASP A 250 33.13 -15.01 18.21
C ASP A 250 33.56 -14.27 16.92
N ILE A 251 33.25 -12.97 16.81
CA ILE A 251 33.64 -12.12 15.68
C ILE A 251 35.01 -11.50 16.00
N TYR A 252 36.08 -12.02 15.40
CA TYR A 252 37.47 -11.53 15.53
C TYR A 252 38.00 -10.98 14.21
#